data_AF-A0A812KRV2-F1
#
_entry.id   AF-A0A812KRV2-F1
#
_cell.length_a   1.000
_cell.length_b   1.000
_cell.length_c   1.000
_cell.angle_alpha   90.00
_cell.angle_beta   90.00
_cell.angle_gamma   90.00
#
_symmetry.space_group_name_H-M   'P 1'
#
loop_
_entity.id
_entity.type
_entity.pdbx_description
1 polymer ?
#
loop_
_entity_poly.entity_id
_entity_poly.type
_entity_poly.pdbx_seq_one_letter_code
_entity_poly.pdbx_strand_id
1 'polypeptide(L)'
;MYGLPDLNTEDKNVTGLWFVPPLCCSSAVVNPCQVQKQLRAYLMQLMETGVTMLRIGLTWHTKTLFGRRHGRGIVGVDAAMNIYPESLAQVTLALPWEYIVQEYYPDMIEDEENREKAASIGSATDFTFGQRVAESLFDGHAGSWYNRSSQMGELLQLQREGFPNCHYKVCDSPVPTDRALLFLDNHDQQRERWKPEVPGQPPSSPVCAWDGRDIGSCRPIYKHGQVYALAQLYMIAWPYGAARRSSIRLMSSYGFHEFNQGPPGVGRDSLRDQAVSPVVCPRLRVRAKIIAVAAFIVISQEVFEFYGPCSYEPGLSA
;
A
#
# COMPACT_ATOMS: atom_id res chain seq x y z
N MET A 1 27.92 -54.12 3.33
CA MET A 1 26.52 -54.50 3.08
C MET A 1 25.78 -53.21 2.74
N TYR A 2 25.78 -52.76 1.48
CA TYR A 2 24.82 -53.11 0.40
C TYR A 2 23.37 -52.98 0.89
N GLY A 3 22.50 -52.09 0.39
CA GLY A 3 22.64 -51.16 -0.74
C GLY A 3 21.48 -50.15 -0.85
N LEU A 4 21.72 -49.11 -1.64
CA LEU A 4 20.77 -48.45 -2.56
C LEU A 4 20.61 -49.36 -3.82
N PRO A 5 19.66 -49.18 -4.77
CA PRO A 5 18.92 -47.96 -5.18
C PRO A 5 17.39 -48.20 -5.43
N ASP A 6 16.55 -47.19 -5.73
CA ASP A 6 16.19 -46.67 -7.07
C ASP A 6 15.52 -45.28 -6.88
N LEU A 7 15.92 -44.18 -7.53
CA LEU A 7 15.82 -43.82 -8.95
C LEU A 7 14.44 -44.05 -9.57
N ASN A 8 13.60 -43.01 -9.53
CA ASN A 8 12.66 -42.75 -10.63
C ASN A 8 12.69 -41.26 -10.99
N THR A 9 13.42 -41.02 -12.06
CA THR A 9 13.40 -39.85 -12.93
C THR A 9 12.12 -39.88 -13.77
N GLU A 10 11.25 -38.88 -13.62
CA GLU A 10 10.26 -38.57 -14.67
C GLU A 10 10.82 -37.47 -15.57
N ASP A 11 11.36 -37.92 -16.70
CA ASP A 11 11.66 -37.10 -17.86
C ASP A 11 10.38 -36.82 -18.65
N LYS A 12 10.09 -35.52 -18.79
CA LYS A 12 9.77 -34.84 -20.06
C LYS A 12 9.08 -35.67 -21.15
N ASN A 13 7.78 -35.43 -21.32
CA ASN A 13 7.12 -35.46 -22.63
C ASN A 13 5.96 -34.46 -22.64
N VAL A 14 6.26 -33.20 -22.95
CA VAL A 14 5.24 -32.25 -23.42
C VAL A 14 5.34 -32.22 -24.95
N THR A 15 4.39 -32.89 -25.58
CA THR A 15 4.09 -32.78 -27.00
C THR A 15 3.59 -31.37 -27.29
N GLY A 16 4.48 -30.51 -27.75
CA GLY A 16 4.12 -29.21 -28.33
C GLY A 16 3.45 -29.43 -29.68
N LEU A 17 2.12 -29.32 -29.72
CA LEU A 17 1.35 -29.25 -30.95
C LEU A 17 1.53 -27.84 -31.55
N TRP A 18 2.32 -27.74 -32.61
CA TRP A 18 2.44 -26.50 -33.39
C TRP A 18 1.21 -26.36 -34.28
N PHE A 19 0.32 -25.43 -33.91
CA PHE A 19 -0.72 -24.94 -34.83
C PHE A 19 -0.07 -23.99 -35.83
N VAL A 20 0.07 -24.43 -37.08
CA VAL A 20 0.38 -23.57 -38.22
C VAL A 20 -0.95 -23.15 -38.85
N PRO A 21 -1.38 -21.88 -38.75
CA PRO A 21 -2.54 -21.43 -39.49
C PRO A 21 -2.20 -21.32 -41.00
N PRO A 22 -3.14 -21.66 -41.89
CA PRO A 22 -2.93 -21.52 -43.32
C PRO A 22 -2.82 -20.04 -43.70
N LEU A 23 -1.76 -19.73 -44.45
CA LEU A 23 -1.56 -18.48 -45.16
C LEU A 23 -2.67 -18.30 -46.20
N CYS A 24 -3.69 -17.49 -45.88
CA CYS A 24 -4.50 -16.83 -46.89
C CYS A 24 -3.86 -15.47 -47.22
N CYS A 25 -3.06 -15.48 -48.28
CA CYS A 25 -2.58 -14.27 -48.96
C CYS A 25 -3.76 -13.54 -49.61
N SER A 26 -4.05 -12.33 -49.15
CA SER A 26 -4.75 -11.30 -49.92
C SER A 26 -4.21 -9.92 -49.53
N SER A 27 -3.28 -9.44 -50.35
CA SER A 27 -2.98 -8.03 -50.65
C SER A 27 -3.16 -6.98 -49.53
N ALA A 28 -2.26 -6.99 -48.55
CA ALA A 28 -1.47 -5.85 -48.08
C ALA A 28 -0.59 -6.38 -46.95
N VAL A 29 0.66 -6.75 -47.24
CA VAL A 29 1.59 -7.25 -46.23
C VAL A 29 2.03 -6.08 -45.35
N VAL A 30 1.21 -5.75 -44.35
CA VAL A 30 1.66 -4.87 -43.26
C VAL A 30 2.57 -5.72 -42.39
N ASN A 31 3.85 -5.35 -42.34
CA ASN A 31 4.84 -6.07 -41.55
C ASN A 31 4.36 -6.08 -40.08
N PRO A 32 4.07 -7.25 -39.47
CA PRO A 32 3.53 -7.33 -38.11
C PRO A 32 4.45 -6.67 -37.07
N CYS A 33 5.76 -6.63 -37.30
CA CYS A 33 6.70 -5.87 -36.47
C CYS A 33 6.49 -4.35 -36.56
N GLN A 34 6.03 -3.85 -37.71
CA GLN A 34 5.74 -2.43 -37.92
C GLN A 34 4.43 -2.02 -37.22
N VAL A 35 3.41 -2.89 -37.23
CA VAL A 35 2.16 -2.69 -36.49
C VAL A 35 2.42 -2.67 -34.98
N GLN A 36 3.20 -3.62 -34.45
CA GLN A 36 3.57 -3.64 -33.04
C GLN A 36 4.35 -2.39 -32.61
N LYS A 37 5.29 -1.92 -33.45
CA LYS A 37 6.03 -0.67 -33.19
C LYS A 37 5.11 0.55 -33.20
N GLN A 38 4.18 0.64 -34.16
CA GLN A 38 3.21 1.74 -34.24
C GLN A 38 2.22 1.73 -33.07
N LEU A 39 1.72 0.56 -32.67
CA LEU A 39 0.82 0.43 -31.52
C LEU A 39 1.53 0.82 -30.21
N ARG A 40 2.79 0.38 -30.02
CA ARG A 40 3.60 0.78 -28.86
C ARG A 40 3.86 2.29 -28.85
N ALA A 41 4.17 2.89 -30.00
CA ALA A 41 4.38 4.33 -30.11
C ALA A 41 3.08 5.12 -29.80
N TYR A 42 1.94 4.65 -30.29
CA TYR A 42 0.64 5.28 -30.03
C TYR A 42 0.22 5.18 -28.55
N LEU A 43 0.42 4.02 -27.91
CA LEU A 43 0.17 3.85 -26.48
C LEU A 43 1.09 4.71 -25.62
N MET A 44 2.38 4.82 -25.98
CA MET A 44 3.31 5.74 -25.31
C MET A 44 2.86 7.19 -25.48
N GLN A 45 2.42 7.61 -26.67
CA GLN A 45 1.91 8.96 -26.90
C GLN A 45 0.63 9.25 -26.10
N LEU A 46 -0.30 8.29 -26.00
CA LEU A 46 -1.49 8.43 -25.17
C LEU A 46 -1.14 8.55 -23.68
N MET A 47 -0.18 7.74 -23.20
CA MET A 47 0.32 7.85 -21.83
C MET A 47 1.01 9.18 -21.58
N GLU A 48 1.87 9.65 -22.49
CA GLU A 48 2.51 10.97 -22.38
C GLU A 48 1.51 12.13 -22.36
N THR A 49 0.46 12.04 -23.20
CA THR A 49 -0.59 13.07 -23.24
C THR A 49 -1.42 13.06 -21.95
N GLY A 50 -1.76 11.87 -21.45
CA GLY A 50 -2.44 11.69 -20.16
C GLY A 50 -1.61 12.20 -18.97
N VAL A 51 -0.32 11.85 -18.93
CA VAL A 51 0.63 12.33 -17.92
C VAL A 51 0.78 13.85 -17.98
N THR A 52 0.82 14.43 -19.18
CA THR A 52 0.91 15.89 -19.36
C THR A 52 -0.34 16.60 -18.86
N MET A 53 -1.53 16.10 -19.19
CA MET A 53 -2.81 16.62 -18.68
C MET A 53 -2.88 16.53 -17.15
N LEU A 54 -2.51 15.36 -16.60
CA LEU A 54 -2.45 15.13 -15.16
C LEU A 54 -1.46 16.09 -14.48
N ARG A 55 -0.29 16.31 -15.09
CA ARG A 55 0.73 17.24 -14.60
C ARG A 55 0.20 18.67 -14.58
N ILE A 56 -0.49 19.12 -15.61
CA ILE A 56 -1.11 20.46 -15.65
C ILE A 56 -2.17 20.59 -14.55
N GLY A 57 -3.06 19.60 -14.44
CA GLY A 57 -4.11 19.56 -13.42
C GLY A 57 -3.55 19.61 -12.01
N LEU A 58 -2.58 18.75 -11.69
CA LEU A 58 -1.92 18.70 -10.39
C LEU A 58 -1.08 19.94 -10.11
N THR A 59 -0.36 20.48 -11.10
CA THR A 59 0.40 21.73 -10.92
C THR A 59 -0.53 22.90 -10.61
N TRP A 60 -1.67 22.97 -11.29
CA TRP A 60 -2.67 24.01 -11.02
C TRP A 60 -3.30 23.82 -9.64
N HIS A 61 -3.67 22.59 -9.28
CA HIS A 61 -4.26 22.26 -7.99
C HIS A 61 -3.30 22.55 -6.83
N THR A 62 -2.04 22.14 -6.93
CA THR A 62 -1.00 22.40 -5.93
C THR A 62 -0.67 23.88 -5.81
N LYS A 63 -0.56 24.62 -6.92
CA LYS A 63 -0.41 26.09 -6.85
C LYS A 63 -1.60 26.77 -6.16
N THR A 64 -2.80 26.20 -6.29
CA THR A 64 -4.02 26.71 -5.67
C THR A 64 -4.06 26.39 -4.17
N LEU A 65 -3.73 25.14 -3.79
CA LEU A 65 -3.67 24.70 -2.39
C LEU A 65 -2.52 25.36 -1.62
N PHE A 66 -1.35 25.48 -2.24
CA PHE A 66 -0.10 25.91 -1.62
C PHE A 66 0.34 27.29 -2.13
N GLY A 67 -0.60 28.23 -2.29
CA GLY A 67 -0.32 29.57 -2.82
C GLY A 67 0.98 30.20 -2.27
N ARG A 68 1.64 31.04 -3.08
CA ARG A 68 3.03 31.56 -3.05
C ARG A 68 3.76 31.83 -1.70
N ARG A 69 3.12 31.74 -0.54
CA ARG A 69 3.70 31.99 0.79
C ARG A 69 3.68 30.80 1.74
N HIS A 70 3.06 29.67 1.38
CA HIS A 70 3.05 28.52 2.28
C HIS A 70 4.28 27.66 2.02
N GLY A 71 5.01 27.46 3.12
CA GLY A 71 6.27 26.75 3.17
C GLY A 71 6.18 25.36 2.55
N ARG A 72 7.38 24.87 2.30
CA ARG A 72 7.69 23.61 1.66
C ARG A 72 6.81 22.47 2.25
N GLY A 73 6.18 21.68 1.37
CA GLY A 73 5.07 20.78 1.72
C GLY A 73 5.47 19.31 1.82
N ILE A 74 4.72 18.57 2.63
CA ILE A 74 4.77 17.10 2.69
C ILE A 74 3.61 16.55 1.87
N VAL A 75 3.84 15.52 1.06
CA VAL A 75 2.80 14.80 0.32
C VAL A 75 2.82 13.32 0.67
N GLY A 76 1.65 12.79 1.02
CA GLY A 76 1.39 11.35 1.08
C GLY A 76 0.69 10.92 -0.20
N VAL A 77 1.24 9.93 -0.88
CA VAL A 77 0.69 9.34 -2.10
C VAL A 77 -0.03 8.06 -1.69
N ASP A 78 -1.35 8.15 -1.64
CA ASP A 78 -2.23 7.00 -1.44
C ASP A 78 -2.11 6.02 -2.62
N ALA A 79 -2.27 4.73 -2.33
CA ALA A 79 -2.24 3.66 -3.31
C ALA A 79 -1.07 3.75 -4.32
N ALA A 80 0.11 4.22 -3.86
CA ALA A 80 1.28 4.45 -4.72
C ALA A 80 1.72 3.18 -5.45
N MET A 81 1.49 2.01 -4.85
CA MET A 81 1.71 0.71 -5.47
C MET A 81 0.97 0.47 -6.80
N ASN A 82 -0.13 1.19 -7.04
CA ASN A 82 -0.92 1.05 -8.27
C ASN A 82 -0.46 2.03 -9.38
N ILE A 83 0.64 2.75 -9.16
CA ILE A 83 1.21 3.71 -10.09
C ILE A 83 2.63 3.24 -10.42
N TYR A 84 2.99 3.22 -11.71
CA TYR A 84 4.38 2.95 -12.09
C TYR A 84 5.31 3.98 -11.43
N PRO A 85 6.40 3.54 -10.77
CA PRO A 85 7.32 4.45 -10.09
C PRO A 85 7.82 5.59 -10.99
N GLU A 86 8.10 5.32 -12.26
CA GLU A 86 8.54 6.32 -13.23
C GLU A 86 7.47 7.39 -13.48
N SER A 87 6.20 7.00 -13.57
CA SER A 87 5.08 7.93 -13.72
C SER A 87 4.90 8.77 -12.45
N LEU A 88 5.00 8.15 -11.28
CA LEU A 88 4.91 8.85 -10.01
C LEU A 88 6.05 9.86 -9.84
N ALA A 89 7.27 9.49 -10.21
CA ALA A 89 8.44 10.38 -10.21
C ALA A 89 8.22 11.60 -11.12
N GLN A 90 7.71 11.41 -12.34
CA GLN A 90 7.45 12.52 -13.26
C GLN A 90 6.43 13.53 -12.71
N VAL A 91 5.42 13.03 -11.98
CA VAL A 91 4.40 13.86 -11.33
C VAL A 91 4.99 14.60 -10.13
N THR A 92 5.72 13.90 -9.26
CA THR A 92 6.22 14.47 -8.01
C THR A 92 7.42 15.40 -8.19
N LEU A 93 8.33 15.10 -9.12
CA LEU A 93 9.51 15.93 -9.43
C LEU A 93 9.15 17.31 -9.99
N ALA A 94 7.95 17.46 -10.58
CA ALA A 94 7.48 18.74 -11.10
C ALA A 94 7.05 19.72 -10.02
N LEU A 95 6.98 19.27 -8.76
CA LEU A 95 6.35 19.97 -7.65
C LEU A 95 7.37 20.16 -6.52
N PRO A 96 7.33 21.30 -5.80
CA PRO A 96 8.34 21.65 -4.80
C PRO A 96 8.06 20.97 -3.44
N TRP A 97 7.90 19.66 -3.43
CA TRP A 97 7.73 18.88 -2.21
C TRP A 97 9.05 18.77 -1.44
N GLU A 98 9.03 18.87 -0.11
CA GLU A 98 10.22 18.51 0.70
C GLU A 98 10.30 17.03 0.97
N TYR A 99 9.13 16.43 1.11
CA TYR A 99 9.01 15.10 1.65
C TYR A 99 7.82 14.42 0.99
N ILE A 100 8.11 13.28 0.38
CA ILE A 100 7.14 12.43 -0.30
C ILE A 100 7.11 11.12 0.47
N VAL A 101 5.92 10.69 0.84
CA VAL A 101 5.65 9.37 1.40
C VAL A 101 4.78 8.61 0.43
N GLN A 102 5.10 7.35 0.20
CA GLN A 102 4.37 6.47 -0.68
C GLN A 102 3.77 5.31 0.12
N GLU A 103 2.49 5.03 -0.09
CA GLU A 103 1.82 3.87 0.50
C GLU A 103 2.04 2.62 -0.35
N TYR A 104 2.91 1.75 0.14
CA TYR A 104 3.25 0.45 -0.44
C TYR A 104 2.99 -0.66 0.58
N TYR A 105 2.23 -1.67 0.17
CA TYR A 105 2.09 -2.91 0.92
C TYR A 105 3.34 -3.78 0.78
N PRO A 106 3.72 -4.58 1.80
CA PRO A 106 4.98 -5.34 1.80
C PRO A 106 5.16 -6.20 0.55
N ASP A 107 4.11 -6.94 0.15
CA ASP A 107 4.11 -7.87 -0.98
C ASP A 107 4.51 -7.21 -2.32
N MET A 108 4.31 -5.89 -2.45
CA MET A 108 4.62 -5.14 -3.68
C MET A 108 6.08 -4.66 -3.74
N ILE A 109 6.79 -4.70 -2.61
CA ILE A 109 8.19 -4.26 -2.46
C ILE A 109 9.09 -5.37 -1.90
N GLU A 110 8.65 -6.63 -1.99
CA GLU A 110 9.50 -7.79 -1.70
C GLU A 110 10.66 -7.91 -2.69
N ASP A 111 10.39 -7.55 -3.94
CA ASP A 111 11.40 -7.50 -4.98
C ASP A 111 12.32 -6.28 -4.80
N GLU A 112 13.63 -6.52 -4.82
CA GLU A 112 14.65 -5.49 -4.62
C GLU A 112 14.54 -4.35 -5.64
N GLU A 113 14.28 -4.66 -6.91
CA GLU A 113 14.20 -3.65 -7.97
C GLU A 113 13.01 -2.70 -7.71
N ASN A 114 11.84 -3.27 -7.35
CA ASN A 114 10.66 -2.47 -6.99
C ASN A 114 10.89 -1.63 -5.73
N ARG A 115 11.55 -2.22 -4.73
CA ARG A 115 11.93 -1.56 -3.49
C ARG A 115 12.85 -0.36 -3.73
N GLU A 116 13.91 -0.55 -4.52
CA GLU A 116 14.85 0.52 -4.89
C GLU A 116 14.16 1.63 -5.67
N LYS A 117 13.30 1.29 -6.64
CA LYS A 117 12.52 2.26 -7.41
C LYS A 117 11.61 3.09 -6.53
N ALA A 118 10.83 2.47 -5.64
CA ALA A 118 9.99 3.18 -4.70
C ALA A 118 10.81 4.10 -3.79
N ALA A 119 11.90 3.58 -3.20
CA ALA A 119 12.78 4.35 -2.31
C ALA A 119 13.55 5.50 -3.00
N SER A 120 13.67 5.46 -4.34
CA SER A 120 14.33 6.52 -5.11
C SER A 120 13.51 7.81 -5.20
N ILE A 121 12.17 7.72 -5.13
CA ILE A 121 11.26 8.87 -5.26
C ILE A 121 11.08 9.59 -3.92
N GLY A 122 11.01 8.83 -2.84
CA GLY A 122 10.70 9.34 -1.51
C GLY A 122 10.78 8.24 -0.47
N SER A 123 10.14 8.46 0.66
CA SER A 123 9.99 7.43 1.68
C SER A 123 8.83 6.50 1.36
N ALA A 124 8.90 5.27 1.83
CA ALA A 124 7.83 4.28 1.70
C ALA A 124 7.33 3.86 3.08
N THR A 125 6.04 3.56 3.18
CA THR A 125 5.41 3.03 4.39
C THR A 125 6.01 1.69 4.80
N ASP A 126 6.57 1.61 6.01
CA ASP A 126 6.97 0.35 6.61
C ASP A 126 5.75 -0.28 7.28
N PHE A 127 5.03 -1.08 6.50
CA PHE A 127 3.92 -1.87 7.02
C PHE A 127 4.40 -2.96 7.97
N THR A 128 5.65 -3.41 8.05
CA THR A 128 5.98 -4.45 9.04
C THR A 128 6.23 -3.87 10.43
N PHE A 129 6.65 -2.60 10.53
CA PHE A 129 7.04 -1.96 11.80
C PHE A 129 6.04 -2.17 12.95
N GLY A 130 4.77 -1.84 12.74
CA GLY A 130 3.73 -1.97 13.77
C GLY A 130 3.54 -3.41 14.25
N GLN A 131 3.65 -4.38 13.35
CA GLN A 131 3.59 -5.80 13.69
C GLN A 131 4.83 -6.20 14.51
N ARG A 132 6.04 -5.84 14.08
CA ARG A 132 7.29 -6.16 14.80
C ARG A 132 7.33 -5.61 16.22
N VAL A 133 6.80 -4.39 16.41
CA VAL A 133 6.62 -3.80 17.74
C VAL A 133 5.57 -4.57 18.55
N ALA A 134 4.45 -4.97 17.91
CA ALA A 134 3.43 -5.78 18.56
C ALA A 134 4.00 -7.12 19.04
N GLU A 135 4.74 -7.80 18.18
CA GLU A 135 5.38 -9.09 18.45
C GLU A 135 6.31 -9.01 19.66
N SER A 136 6.94 -7.87 19.91
CA SER A 136 7.78 -7.67 21.11
C SER A 136 7.01 -7.26 22.36
N LEU A 137 5.93 -6.48 22.23
CA LEU A 137 5.22 -5.88 23.37
C LEU A 137 3.98 -6.64 23.83
N PHE A 138 3.34 -7.45 22.98
CA PHE A 138 2.10 -8.16 23.29
C PHE A 138 2.38 -9.62 23.63
N ASP A 139 2.14 -9.96 24.89
CA ASP A 139 2.40 -11.25 25.50
C ASP A 139 1.12 -11.97 25.97
N GLY A 140 -0.05 -11.41 25.66
CA GLY A 140 -1.35 -11.98 26.01
C GLY A 140 -1.94 -12.87 24.90
N HIS A 141 -2.49 -14.02 25.28
CA HIS A 141 -3.33 -14.87 24.42
C HIS A 141 -4.47 -15.49 25.21
N ALA A 142 -5.72 -15.30 24.77
CA ALA A 142 -6.90 -15.97 25.34
C ALA A 142 -6.96 -15.95 26.89
N GLY A 143 -6.55 -14.83 27.51
CA GLY A 143 -6.52 -14.66 28.97
C GLY A 143 -5.27 -15.20 29.68
N SER A 144 -4.32 -15.79 28.95
CA SER A 144 -3.00 -16.21 29.44
C SER A 144 -1.93 -15.17 29.09
N TRP A 145 -0.89 -15.07 29.93
CA TRP A 145 0.28 -14.21 29.71
C TRP A 145 1.52 -15.07 29.49
N TYR A 146 2.36 -14.71 28.53
CA TYR A 146 3.63 -15.37 28.24
C TYR A 146 4.80 -14.49 28.67
N ASN A 147 5.61 -14.94 29.64
CA ASN A 147 6.82 -14.20 29.99
C ASN A 147 7.85 -14.28 28.86
N ARG A 148 8.04 -13.16 28.15
CA ARG A 148 9.02 -13.02 27.06
C ARG A 148 10.05 -11.92 27.35
N SER A 149 10.31 -11.64 28.63
CA SER A 149 11.27 -10.61 29.02
C SER A 149 12.67 -10.85 28.43
N SER A 150 13.04 -12.10 28.13
CA SER A 150 14.30 -12.45 27.45
C SER A 150 14.37 -11.99 26.00
N GLN A 151 13.23 -11.84 25.30
CA GLN A 151 13.14 -11.40 23.91
C GLN A 151 12.96 -9.88 23.77
N MET A 152 12.73 -9.17 24.88
CA MET A 152 12.55 -7.70 24.89
C MET A 152 13.76 -6.96 24.28
N GLY A 153 14.96 -7.56 24.36
CA GLY A 153 16.17 -7.02 23.73
C GLY A 153 16.11 -6.95 22.20
N GLU A 154 15.19 -7.65 21.55
CA GLU A 154 14.99 -7.60 20.10
C GLU A 154 14.43 -6.26 19.62
N LEU A 155 13.74 -5.50 20.49
CA LEU A 155 13.39 -4.10 20.20
C LEU A 155 14.63 -3.29 19.81
N LEU A 156 15.77 -3.54 20.46
CA LEU A 156 17.02 -2.82 20.19
C LEU A 156 17.60 -3.11 18.80
N GLN A 157 17.02 -4.06 18.06
CA GLN A 157 17.50 -4.53 16.76
C GLN A 157 16.52 -4.24 15.63
N LEU A 158 15.34 -3.65 15.90
CA LEU A 158 14.30 -3.43 14.88
C LEU A 158 14.75 -2.55 13.71
N GLN A 159 15.77 -1.71 13.90
CA GLN A 159 16.36 -0.86 12.85
C GLN A 159 17.34 -1.61 11.93
N ARG A 160 17.66 -2.87 12.21
CA ARG A 160 18.54 -3.68 11.37
C ARG A 160 17.70 -4.40 10.31
N GLU A 161 18.19 -4.41 9.09
CA GLU A 161 17.73 -5.37 8.07
C GLU A 161 18.32 -6.73 8.45
N GLY A 162 17.50 -7.75 8.71
CA GLY A 162 17.97 -9.10 8.99
C GLY A 162 18.84 -9.20 10.24
N PHE A 163 18.27 -9.14 11.45
CA PHE A 163 19.07 -9.44 12.65
C PHE A 163 19.07 -10.95 12.97
N PRO A 164 20.26 -11.54 13.28
CA PRO A 164 20.38 -12.97 13.54
C PRO A 164 19.62 -13.36 14.81
N ASN A 165 18.96 -14.52 14.78
CA ASN A 165 18.16 -15.09 15.88
C ASN A 165 16.90 -14.29 16.26
N CYS A 166 16.26 -13.64 15.29
CA CYS A 166 14.93 -13.13 15.50
C CYS A 166 13.95 -14.28 15.80
N HIS A 167 13.18 -14.14 16.88
CA HIS A 167 12.23 -15.18 17.32
C HIS A 167 10.84 -15.03 16.71
N TYR A 168 10.61 -13.96 15.96
CA TYR A 168 9.33 -13.61 15.38
C TYR A 168 9.24 -14.00 13.90
N LYS A 169 8.02 -13.99 13.37
CA LYS A 169 7.77 -14.31 11.96
C LYS A 169 8.27 -13.20 11.03
N VAL A 170 8.12 -11.95 11.45
CA VAL A 170 8.51 -10.78 10.66
C VAL A 170 9.64 -10.08 11.38
N CYS A 171 10.84 -10.19 10.85
CA CYS A 171 12.04 -9.62 11.49
C CYS A 171 12.53 -8.37 10.76
N ASP A 172 12.21 -8.30 9.48
CA ASP A 172 12.83 -7.38 8.56
C ASP A 172 11.90 -6.23 8.18
N SER A 173 12.53 -5.08 7.96
CA SER A 173 11.90 -3.95 7.31
C SER A 173 11.93 -4.21 5.80
N PRO A 174 10.78 -4.19 5.10
CA PRO A 174 10.76 -4.29 3.64
C PRO A 174 11.27 -3.02 2.97
N VAL A 175 11.57 -1.96 3.74
CA VAL A 175 12.09 -0.68 3.25
C VAL A 175 13.40 -0.37 3.97
N PRO A 176 14.44 0.17 3.29
CA PRO A 176 15.62 0.68 3.97
C PRO A 176 15.24 1.65 5.09
N THR A 177 15.87 1.52 6.26
CA THR A 177 15.41 2.22 7.47
C THR A 177 15.54 3.74 7.38
N ASP A 178 16.42 4.25 6.52
CA ASP A 178 16.59 5.67 6.21
C ASP A 178 15.55 6.22 5.21
N ARG A 179 14.73 5.33 4.63
CA ARG A 179 13.62 5.62 3.71
C ARG A 179 12.26 5.16 4.22
N ALA A 180 12.21 4.58 5.42
CA ALA A 180 10.97 4.11 6.00
C ALA A 180 10.14 5.25 6.63
N LEU A 181 8.83 5.25 6.36
CA LEU A 181 7.83 5.90 7.20
C LEU A 181 7.28 4.85 8.16
N LEU A 182 7.58 5.02 9.44
CA LEU A 182 7.18 4.13 10.52
C LEU A 182 5.82 4.54 11.07
N PHE A 183 4.99 3.55 11.37
CA PHE A 183 3.74 3.72 12.10
C PHE A 183 3.35 2.41 12.75
N LEU A 184 2.69 2.50 13.89
CA LEU A 184 2.13 1.33 14.57
C LEU A 184 0.90 0.81 13.85
N ASP A 185 0.07 1.73 13.38
CA ASP A 185 -1.20 1.48 12.71
C ASP A 185 -1.52 2.59 11.72
N ASN A 186 -2.40 2.29 10.77
CA ASN A 186 -2.99 3.25 9.86
C ASN A 186 -4.53 3.12 9.87
N HIS A 187 -5.19 3.95 9.06
CA HIS A 187 -6.64 3.97 8.96
C HIS A 187 -7.22 2.64 8.45
N ASP A 188 -6.57 1.97 7.50
CA ASP A 188 -7.01 0.68 6.97
C ASP A 188 -6.87 -0.46 7.98
N GLN A 189 -5.72 -0.55 8.65
CA GLN A 189 -5.42 -1.62 9.61
C GLN A 189 -6.29 -1.55 10.85
N GLN A 190 -6.56 -0.34 11.36
CA GLN A 190 -7.51 -0.16 12.45
C GLN A 190 -8.90 -0.68 12.07
N ARG A 191 -9.30 -0.51 10.80
CA ARG A 191 -10.60 -0.89 10.29
C ARG A 191 -10.71 -2.37 10.02
N GLU A 192 -9.81 -2.93 9.23
CA GLU A 192 -9.84 -4.35 8.86
C GLU A 192 -9.83 -5.23 10.10
N ARG A 193 -9.14 -4.81 11.16
CA ARG A 193 -9.12 -5.52 12.44
C ARG A 193 -10.44 -5.54 13.20
N TRP A 194 -11.31 -4.56 12.94
CA TRP A 194 -12.64 -4.47 13.52
C TRP A 194 -13.71 -5.09 12.63
N LYS A 195 -13.32 -5.66 11.48
CA LYS A 195 -14.21 -6.34 10.57
C LYS A 195 -14.68 -7.65 11.21
N PRO A 196 -16.00 -7.88 11.31
CA PRO A 196 -16.49 -9.13 11.85
C PRO A 196 -16.27 -10.25 10.83
N GLU A 197 -15.86 -11.42 11.30
CA GLU A 197 -15.71 -12.63 10.47
C GLU A 197 -17.04 -13.02 9.82
N VAL A 198 -18.13 -12.86 10.58
CA VAL A 198 -19.50 -13.10 10.14
C VAL A 198 -20.26 -11.77 10.15
N PRO A 199 -20.85 -11.33 9.02
CA PRO A 199 -21.66 -10.11 9.00
C PRO A 199 -22.72 -10.09 10.10
N GLY A 200 -22.75 -9.01 10.89
CA GLY A 200 -23.69 -8.83 12.00
C GLY A 200 -23.24 -9.38 13.35
N GLN A 201 -22.09 -10.06 13.44
CA GLN A 201 -21.47 -10.44 14.71
C GLN A 201 -20.47 -9.38 15.17
N PRO A 202 -20.10 -9.32 16.47
CA PRO A 202 -18.95 -8.55 16.92
C PRO A 202 -17.65 -9.16 16.35
N PRO A 203 -16.57 -8.36 16.20
CA PRO A 203 -15.26 -8.89 15.83
C PRO A 203 -14.78 -9.91 16.87
N SER A 204 -14.20 -11.03 16.40
CA SER A 204 -13.90 -12.24 17.17
C SER A 204 -12.86 -12.01 18.29
N SER A 205 -11.92 -11.09 18.10
CA SER A 205 -11.15 -10.51 19.19
C SER A 205 -10.48 -9.22 18.71
N PRO A 206 -10.75 -8.07 19.36
CA PRO A 206 -9.99 -6.86 19.06
C PRO A 206 -8.55 -6.94 19.58
N VAL A 207 -8.29 -7.88 20.49
CA VAL A 207 -6.98 -8.07 21.12
C VAL A 207 -6.16 -9.03 20.26
N CYS A 208 -4.89 -8.69 20.09
CA CYS A 208 -3.89 -9.55 19.47
C CYS A 208 -3.91 -10.94 20.06
N ALA A 209 -4.05 -11.95 19.19
CA ALA A 209 -3.93 -13.33 19.58
C ALA A 209 -2.52 -13.78 19.25
N TRP A 210 -1.71 -14.04 20.27
CA TRP A 210 -0.35 -14.57 20.13
C TRP A 210 -0.36 -16.09 20.27
N ASP A 211 0.05 -16.86 19.28
CA ASP A 211 0.09 -18.34 19.40
C ASP A 211 1.40 -18.88 20.01
N GLY A 212 2.33 -17.99 20.39
CA GLY A 212 3.69 -18.34 20.81
C GLY A 212 4.75 -17.99 19.76
N ARG A 213 4.37 -17.83 18.49
CA ARG A 213 5.28 -17.62 17.36
C ARG A 213 4.82 -16.51 16.40
N ASP A 214 3.51 -16.33 16.24
CA ASP A 214 2.87 -15.39 15.33
C ASP A 214 1.75 -14.64 16.09
N ILE A 215 1.62 -13.34 15.84
CA ILE A 215 0.55 -12.50 16.39
C ILE A 215 -0.67 -12.47 15.47
N GLY A 216 -0.60 -13.21 14.35
CA GLY A 216 -1.33 -12.87 13.13
C GLY A 216 -0.82 -11.53 12.62
N SER A 217 -1.37 -10.98 11.56
CA SER A 217 -1.05 -9.61 11.11
C SER A 217 -1.53 -8.51 12.10
N CYS A 218 -1.66 -8.81 13.40
CA CYS A 218 -2.02 -7.87 14.45
C CYS A 218 -1.01 -6.74 14.53
N ARG A 219 -1.58 -5.56 14.81
CA ARG A 219 -0.86 -4.34 15.13
C ARG A 219 -1.52 -3.67 16.31
N PRO A 220 -0.76 -2.90 17.10
CA PRO A 220 -1.33 -2.20 18.22
C PRO A 220 -2.11 -0.99 17.69
N ILE A 221 -3.36 -0.89 18.12
CA ILE A 221 -4.26 0.25 17.89
C ILE A 221 -4.63 0.92 19.21
N TYR A 222 -5.18 2.15 19.15
CA TYR A 222 -5.57 2.94 20.33
C TYR A 222 -6.45 2.20 21.36
N LYS A 223 -7.23 1.21 20.91
CA LYS A 223 -8.10 0.40 21.77
C LYS A 223 -7.34 -0.53 22.74
N HIS A 224 -6.04 -0.75 22.54
CA HIS A 224 -5.20 -1.50 23.49
C HIS A 224 -4.68 -0.64 24.66
N GLY A 225 -5.08 0.63 24.75
CA GLY A 225 -4.81 1.48 25.90
C GLY A 225 -3.32 1.65 26.20
N GLN A 226 -2.89 1.22 27.39
CA GLN A 226 -1.51 1.41 27.89
C GLN A 226 -0.46 0.76 26.99
N VAL A 227 -0.75 -0.41 26.41
CA VAL A 227 0.21 -1.10 25.54
C VAL A 227 0.44 -0.32 24.24
N TYR A 228 -0.61 0.28 23.67
CA TYR A 228 -0.47 1.16 22.51
C TYR A 228 0.28 2.45 22.85
N ALA A 229 0.06 3.02 24.04
CA ALA A 229 0.81 4.18 24.50
C ALA A 229 2.31 3.87 24.68
N LEU A 230 2.64 2.70 25.23
CA LEU A 230 4.03 2.23 25.35
C LEU A 230 4.67 2.02 23.97
N ALA A 231 3.95 1.39 23.04
CA ALA A 231 4.42 1.21 21.66
C ALA A 231 4.69 2.55 20.96
N GLN A 232 3.83 3.57 21.18
CA GLN A 232 4.04 4.91 20.62
C GLN A 232 5.27 5.58 21.23
N LEU A 233 5.42 5.49 22.56
CA LEU A 233 6.59 6.05 23.25
C LEU A 233 7.88 5.41 22.73
N TYR A 234 7.88 4.09 22.56
CA TYR A 234 9.00 3.37 21.96
C TYR A 234 9.29 3.88 20.54
N MET A 235 8.29 3.94 19.65
CA MET A 235 8.46 4.43 18.29
C MET A 235 9.04 5.86 18.24
N ILE A 236 8.61 6.75 19.14
CA ILE A 236 9.09 8.15 19.21
C ILE A 236 10.50 8.24 19.79
N ALA A 237 10.81 7.45 20.83
CA ALA A 237 12.07 7.53 21.55
C ALA A 237 13.20 6.77 20.87
N TRP A 238 12.88 5.71 20.12
CA TRP A 238 13.88 4.85 19.50
C TRP A 238 14.46 5.50 18.23
N PRO A 239 15.80 5.63 18.12
CA PRO A 239 16.45 6.28 16.98
C PRO A 239 16.49 5.33 15.78
N TYR A 240 15.34 5.10 15.16
CA TYR A 240 15.23 4.25 13.99
C TYR A 240 15.95 4.91 12.80
N GLY A 241 16.92 4.21 12.21
CA GLY A 241 17.78 4.77 11.16
C GLY A 241 18.95 5.60 11.73
N ALA A 242 20.19 5.12 11.54
CA ALA A 242 21.37 5.67 12.20
C ALA A 242 21.99 6.92 11.53
N ALA A 243 21.51 7.34 10.35
CA ALA A 243 22.19 8.37 9.55
C ALA A 243 21.29 9.38 8.84
N ARG A 244 20.01 9.07 8.62
CA ARG A 244 19.04 9.99 8.01
C ARG A 244 17.69 9.79 8.67
N ARG A 245 16.89 10.86 8.64
CA ARG A 245 15.61 10.96 9.35
C ARG A 245 14.63 9.93 8.78
N SER A 246 14.50 8.77 9.42
CA SER A 246 13.24 8.03 9.35
C SER A 246 12.12 8.97 9.79
N SER A 247 10.96 8.81 9.17
CA SER A 247 9.79 9.59 9.59
C SER A 247 8.86 8.70 10.37
N ILE A 248 8.19 9.30 11.35
CA ILE A 248 7.20 8.64 12.18
C ILE A 248 5.85 9.27 11.87
N ARG A 249 4.84 8.43 11.66
CA ARG A 249 3.44 8.83 11.56
C ARG A 249 2.69 8.32 12.78
N LEU A 250 2.09 9.25 13.53
CA LEU A 250 1.16 8.94 14.62
C LEU A 250 -0.26 8.94 14.06
N MET A 251 -1.00 7.87 14.32
CA MET A 251 -2.39 7.78 13.92
C MET A 251 -3.27 8.55 14.91
N SER A 252 -4.08 9.48 14.40
CA SER A 252 -5.12 10.17 15.16
C SER A 252 -6.46 9.58 14.78
N SER A 253 -7.09 8.86 15.71
CA SER A 253 -8.33 8.13 15.47
C SER A 253 -9.52 8.74 16.19
N TYR A 254 -10.71 8.51 15.65
CA TYR A 254 -11.96 8.69 16.38
C TYR A 254 -12.42 7.36 16.97
N GLY A 255 -13.20 7.44 18.05
CA GLY A 255 -13.84 6.27 18.65
C GLY A 255 -14.86 5.65 17.69
N PHE A 256 -14.79 4.34 17.48
CA PHE A 256 -15.79 3.58 16.74
C PHE A 256 -16.12 2.26 17.45
N HIS A 257 -17.35 1.77 17.30
CA HIS A 257 -17.82 0.50 17.86
C HIS A 257 -18.12 -0.54 16.78
N GLU A 258 -18.34 -0.09 15.54
CA GLU A 258 -18.66 -0.95 14.40
C GLU A 258 -17.65 -0.74 13.28
N PHE A 259 -17.45 -1.78 12.45
CA PHE A 259 -16.52 -1.78 11.32
C PHE A 259 -16.83 -0.63 10.35
N ASN A 260 -18.11 -0.51 9.98
CA ASN A 260 -18.66 0.44 9.02
C ASN A 260 -18.97 1.82 9.61
N GLN A 261 -18.62 2.08 10.88
CA GLN A 261 -18.84 3.39 11.49
C GLN A 261 -17.82 4.40 10.95
N GLY A 262 -18.31 5.37 10.17
CA GLY A 262 -17.51 6.48 9.66
C GLY A 262 -17.11 7.51 10.74
N PRO A 263 -16.34 8.54 10.36
CA PRO A 263 -15.96 9.61 11.27
C PRO A 263 -17.19 10.26 11.91
N PRO A 264 -17.12 10.71 13.17
CA PRO A 264 -18.21 11.46 13.77
C PRO A 264 -18.47 12.73 12.95
N GLY A 265 -19.74 13.00 12.65
CA GLY A 265 -20.14 14.21 11.91
C GLY A 265 -20.07 14.12 10.40
N VAL A 266 -19.90 12.92 9.82
CA VAL A 266 -20.24 12.65 8.41
C VAL A 266 -21.43 11.69 8.36
N GLY A 267 -22.64 12.24 8.32
CA GLY A 267 -23.86 11.48 8.06
C GLY A 267 -23.92 10.95 6.62
N ARG A 268 -24.89 10.06 6.32
CA ARG A 268 -25.13 9.60 4.93
C ARG A 268 -25.44 10.76 3.98
N ASP A 269 -25.97 11.87 4.50
CA ASP A 269 -26.26 13.10 3.76
C ASP A 269 -25.18 14.19 3.95
N SER A 270 -23.93 13.80 4.24
CA SER A 270 -22.84 14.72 4.61
C SER A 270 -22.44 15.77 3.57
N LEU A 271 -23.00 15.72 2.36
CA LEU A 271 -22.98 16.86 1.43
C LEU A 271 -23.56 18.15 2.05
N ARG A 272 -24.30 18.05 3.16
CA ARG A 272 -24.86 19.17 3.93
C ARG A 272 -24.44 19.21 5.39
N ASP A 273 -23.45 18.43 5.80
CA ASP A 273 -22.90 18.53 7.16
C ASP A 273 -22.15 19.86 7.28
N GLN A 274 -22.89 20.91 7.61
CA GLN A 274 -22.32 22.10 8.21
C GLN A 274 -21.68 21.64 9.52
N ALA A 275 -20.47 22.10 9.82
CA ALA A 275 -19.83 21.83 11.11
C ALA A 275 -20.77 22.30 12.24
N VAL A 276 -21.60 21.40 12.77
CA VAL A 276 -22.69 21.74 13.72
C VAL A 276 -22.17 22.06 15.11
N SER A 277 -20.85 21.98 15.32
CA SER A 277 -20.21 22.51 16.50
C SER A 277 -19.27 23.63 16.10
N PRO A 278 -19.58 24.90 16.42
CA PRO A 278 -18.54 25.91 16.47
C PRO A 278 -17.60 25.49 17.60
N VAL A 279 -16.52 24.78 17.27
CA VAL A 279 -15.34 24.81 18.12
C VAL A 279 -14.88 26.26 18.10
N VAL A 280 -15.35 27.04 19.08
CA VAL A 280 -14.91 28.40 19.30
C VAL A 280 -13.50 28.32 19.86
N CYS A 281 -12.52 28.09 18.99
CA CYS A 281 -11.13 28.37 19.32
C CYS A 281 -11.05 29.88 19.59
N PRO A 282 -10.56 30.34 20.76
CA PRO A 282 -10.35 31.76 21.00
C PRO A 282 -9.43 32.30 19.89
N ARG A 283 -10.01 33.23 19.11
CA ARG A 283 -9.55 33.80 17.84
C ARG A 283 -8.02 33.75 17.61
N LEU A 284 -7.55 32.76 16.85
CA LEU A 284 -6.51 33.00 15.85
C LEU A 284 -7.23 33.28 14.51
N ARG A 285 -7.21 34.54 14.05
CA ARG A 285 -7.74 34.89 12.72
C ARG A 285 -6.79 34.34 11.65
N VAL A 286 -7.02 33.12 11.21
CA VAL A 286 -6.47 32.61 9.94
C VAL A 286 -7.66 32.37 9.01
N ARG A 287 -7.78 33.18 7.95
CA ARG A 287 -8.76 32.95 6.89
C ARG A 287 -8.24 31.84 5.99
N ALA A 288 -8.51 30.58 6.32
CA ALA A 288 -8.30 29.46 5.40
C ALA A 288 -9.61 29.21 4.64
N LYS A 289 -9.57 29.31 3.31
CA LYS A 289 -10.62 28.76 2.45
C LYS A 289 -10.31 27.28 2.30
N ILE A 290 -11.13 26.42 2.91
CA ILE A 290 -11.09 24.97 2.65
C ILE A 290 -11.90 24.75 1.38
N ILE A 291 -11.22 24.32 0.30
CA ILE A 291 -11.87 23.78 -0.88
C ILE A 291 -11.61 22.27 -0.81
N ALA A 292 -12.64 21.50 -0.47
CA ALA A 292 -12.59 20.05 -0.60
C ALA A 292 -12.89 19.69 -2.06
N VAL A 293 -11.91 19.16 -2.78
CA VAL A 293 -12.14 18.49 -4.07
C VAL A 293 -11.70 17.04 -3.89
N ALA A 294 -12.68 16.14 -3.84
CA ALA A 294 -12.43 14.71 -3.94
C ALA A 294 -12.02 14.40 -5.38
N ALA A 295 -10.72 14.29 -5.64
CA ALA A 295 -10.22 13.66 -6.86
C ALA A 295 -10.21 12.14 -6.64
N PHE A 296 -11.39 11.50 -6.81
CA PHE A 296 -11.45 10.06 -7.02
C PHE A 296 -10.86 9.79 -8.42
N ILE A 297 -9.62 9.31 -8.46
CA ILE A 297 -9.07 8.68 -9.67
C ILE A 297 -9.23 7.16 -9.46
N VAL A 298 -10.41 6.65 -9.81
CA VAL A 298 -10.54 5.23 -10.12
C VAL A 298 -9.96 5.06 -11.52
N ILE A 299 -8.71 4.59 -11.61
CA ILE A 299 -8.22 3.99 -12.86
C ILE A 299 -8.91 2.62 -12.91
N SER A 300 -10.07 2.54 -13.56
CA SER A 300 -10.62 1.23 -13.91
C SER A 300 -9.65 0.59 -14.89
N GLN A 301 -8.98 -0.47 -14.47
CA GLN A 301 -8.46 -1.46 -15.41
C GLN A 301 -9.67 -2.07 -16.12
N GLU A 302 -10.09 -1.49 -17.24
CA GLU A 302 -10.86 -2.25 -18.22
C GLU A 302 -9.91 -3.26 -18.85
N VAL A 303 -9.93 -4.48 -18.30
CA VAL A 303 -9.45 -5.65 -19.00
C VAL A 303 -10.39 -5.84 -20.19
N PHE A 304 -9.91 -5.54 -21.40
CA PHE A 304 -10.59 -5.95 -22.63
C PHE A 304 -10.49 -7.48 -22.77
N GLU A 305 -11.44 -8.19 -22.16
CA GLU A 305 -11.74 -9.57 -22.55
C GLU A 305 -12.60 -9.54 -23.82
N PHE A 306 -11.96 -9.73 -24.98
CA PHE A 306 -12.69 -10.11 -26.19
C PHE A 306 -13.08 -11.59 -26.10
N TYR A 307 -14.29 -11.87 -25.64
CA TYR A 307 -14.96 -13.14 -25.91
C TYR A 307 -16.27 -12.86 -26.65
N GLY A 308 -16.28 -13.21 -27.93
CA GLY A 308 -17.48 -13.30 -28.76
C GLY A 308 -17.23 -14.27 -29.91
N PRO A 309 -18.02 -15.35 -30.06
CA PRO A 309 -17.77 -16.38 -31.06
C PRO A 309 -18.17 -15.90 -32.46
N CYS A 310 -17.27 -16.10 -33.42
CA CYS A 310 -17.61 -16.06 -34.84
C CYS A 310 -18.44 -17.31 -35.17
N SER A 311 -19.76 -17.18 -35.27
CA SER A 311 -20.62 -18.19 -35.91
C SER A 311 -20.76 -17.87 -37.40
N TYR A 312 -20.32 -18.81 -38.23
CA TYR A 312 -20.47 -18.82 -39.67
C TYR A 312 -21.79 -19.50 -40.03
N GLU A 313 -22.74 -18.78 -40.63
CA GLU A 313 -23.92 -19.36 -41.29
C GLU A 313 -23.61 -19.52 -42.80
N PRO A 314 -23.66 -20.75 -43.36
CA PRO A 314 -23.68 -20.92 -44.80
C PRO A 314 -25.08 -20.65 -45.34
N GLY A 315 -25.16 -19.74 -46.31
CA GLY A 315 -26.39 -19.38 -47.01
C GLY A 315 -27.02 -20.58 -47.74
N LEU A 316 -28.34 -20.67 -47.60
CA LEU A 316 -29.22 -21.40 -48.50
C LEU A 316 -29.40 -20.56 -49.77
N SER A 317 -28.98 -21.11 -50.90
CA SER A 317 -29.37 -20.64 -52.23
C SER A 317 -30.84 -20.98 -52.52
N ALA A 318 -31.43 -20.17 -53.39
CA ALA A 318 -32.72 -20.40 -54.06
C ALA A 318 -32.81 -21.76 -54.78
#